data_AF-A0A7T0FYA7-F1
#
_entry.id   AF-A0A7T0FYA7-F1
#
_cell.length_a   1.000
_cell.length_b   1.000
_cell.length_c   1.000
_cell.angle_alpha   90.00
_cell.angle_beta   90.00
_cell.angle_gamma   90.00
#
_symmetry.space_group_name_H-M   'P 1'
#
loop_
_entity.id
_entity.type
_entity.pdbx_description
1 polymer ?
#
loop_
_entity_poly.entity_id
_entity_poly.type
_entity_poly.pdbx_seq_one_letter_code
_entity_poly.pdbx_strand_id
1 'polypeptide(L)'
;MIVQKEKFFFLEYEQILLNKCLNESNEYLTLCIKQGVLPEFFFRPEHQILFQIFLKFFYKNIYLDFTNLIFELREKNLLDVVGGVKYIDYLKNITTSL
;
A
#
# COMPACT_ATOMS: atom_id res chain seq x y z
N MET A 1 -26.37 4.13 -8.79
CA MET A 1 -25.44 3.37 -9.66
C MET A 1 -24.17 4.14 -10.05
N ILE A 2 -24.15 5.48 -10.11
CA ILE A 2 -22.96 6.26 -10.55
C ILE A 2 -21.86 6.32 -9.46
N VAL A 3 -22.23 6.67 -8.21
CA VAL A 3 -21.28 6.83 -7.09
C VAL A 3 -20.52 5.53 -6.73
N GLN A 4 -21.19 4.37 -6.83
CA GLN A 4 -20.55 3.08 -6.53
C GLN A 4 -19.47 2.71 -7.57
N LYS A 5 -19.67 3.10 -8.83
CA LYS A 5 -18.73 2.82 -9.92
C LYS A 5 -17.47 3.69 -9.80
N GLU A 6 -17.62 4.97 -9.45
CA GLU A 6 -16.47 5.85 -9.18
C GLU A 6 -15.64 5.34 -8.01
N LYS A 7 -16.28 4.97 -6.89
CA LYS A 7 -15.60 4.41 -5.72
C LYS A 7 -14.81 3.12 -6.03
N PHE A 8 -15.33 2.31 -6.95
CA PHE A 8 -14.66 1.09 -7.42
C PHE A 8 -13.37 1.42 -8.17
N PHE A 9 -13.39 2.40 -9.09
CA PHE A 9 -12.18 2.85 -9.79
C PHE A 9 -11.12 3.38 -8.82
N PHE A 10 -11.48 4.21 -7.84
CA PHE A 10 -10.53 4.71 -6.82
C PHE A 10 -9.86 3.57 -6.05
N LEU A 11 -10.63 2.53 -5.70
CA LEU A 11 -10.09 1.37 -4.99
C LEU A 11 -9.04 0.62 -5.83
N GLU A 12 -9.32 0.38 -7.11
CA GLU A 12 -8.36 -0.28 -8.01
C GLU A 12 -7.07 0.54 -8.11
N TYR A 13 -7.15 1.87 -8.28
CA TYR A 13 -5.97 2.73 -8.35
C TYR A 13 -5.12 2.68 -7.08
N GLU A 14 -5.74 2.66 -5.91
CA GLU A 14 -5.01 2.51 -4.65
C GLU A 14 -4.28 1.15 -4.58
N GLN A 15 -4.96 0.07 -4.95
CA GLN A 15 -4.38 -1.28 -4.95
C GLN A 15 -3.21 -1.40 -5.93
N ILE A 16 -3.33 -0.79 -7.12
CA ILE A 16 -2.25 -0.73 -8.12
C ILE A 16 -1.07 0.06 -7.59
N LEU A 17 -1.30 1.23 -6.97
CA LEU A 17 -0.23 2.05 -6.43
C LEU A 17 0.51 1.31 -5.30
N LEU A 18 -0.22 0.67 -4.38
CA LEU A 18 0.38 -0.14 -3.33
C LEU A 18 1.14 -1.35 -3.91
N ASN A 19 0.60 -2.01 -4.94
CA ASN A 19 1.29 -3.09 -5.65
C ASN A 19 2.64 -2.62 -6.21
N LYS A 20 2.64 -1.48 -6.90
CA LYS A 20 3.86 -0.87 -7.43
C LYS A 20 4.86 -0.55 -6.32
N CYS A 21 4.40 -0.01 -5.19
CA CYS A 21 5.26 0.21 -4.04
C CYS A 21 5.80 -1.09 -3.42
N LEU A 22 5.10 -2.22 -3.51
CA LEU A 22 5.57 -3.50 -2.98
C LEU A 22 6.58 -4.20 -3.90
N ASN A 23 6.43 -4.05 -5.22
CA ASN A 23 7.24 -4.74 -6.21
C ASN A 23 8.41 -3.89 -6.75
N GLU A 24 8.25 -2.57 -6.79
CA GLU A 24 9.20 -1.59 -7.37
C GLU A 24 9.49 -0.48 -6.32
N SER A 25 9.72 -0.92 -5.07
CA SER A 25 9.56 -0.10 -3.87
C SER A 25 10.35 1.22 -3.85
N ASN A 26 11.66 1.19 -4.11
CA ASN A 26 12.49 2.40 -4.04
C ASN A 26 12.10 3.45 -5.09
N GLU A 27 11.80 3.03 -6.32
CA GLU A 27 11.49 3.94 -7.42
C GLU A 27 10.12 4.58 -7.22
N TYR A 28 9.09 3.76 -6.99
CA TYR A 28 7.73 4.26 -6.86
C TYR A 28 7.50 5.07 -5.58
N LEU A 29 8.12 4.68 -4.46
CA LEU A 29 8.04 5.51 -3.24
C LEU A 29 8.73 6.85 -3.44
N THR A 30 9.87 6.90 -4.14
CA THR A 30 10.53 8.17 -4.49
C THR A 30 9.62 9.06 -5.33
N LEU A 31 8.94 8.51 -6.33
CA LEU A 31 8.00 9.25 -7.17
C LEU A 31 6.81 9.79 -6.35
N CYS A 32 6.22 8.94 -5.52
CA CYS A 32 5.11 9.33 -4.63
C CYS A 32 5.51 10.49 -3.70
N ILE A 33 6.69 10.40 -3.09
CA ILE A 33 7.22 11.46 -2.21
C ILE A 33 7.45 12.76 -2.99
N LYS A 34 8.06 12.69 -4.19
CA LYS A 34 8.27 13.87 -5.05
C LYS A 34 6.97 14.55 -5.46
N GLN A 35 5.89 13.78 -5.64
CA GLN A 35 4.57 14.28 -5.99
C GLN A 35 3.74 14.74 -4.77
N GLY A 36 4.28 14.59 -3.55
CA GLY A 36 3.57 14.95 -2.32
C GLY A 36 2.40 14.02 -2.01
N VAL A 37 2.47 12.75 -2.42
CA VAL A 37 1.48 11.74 -2.04
C VAL A 37 1.61 11.44 -0.55
N LEU A 38 0.50 11.63 0.17
CA LEU A 38 0.42 11.39 1.60
C LEU A 38 -0.53 10.22 1.90
N PRO A 39 -0.39 9.53 3.05
CA PRO A 39 -1.32 8.48 3.46
C PRO A 39 -2.79 8.90 3.39
N GLU A 40 -3.11 10.16 3.69
CA GLU A 40 -4.47 10.69 3.70
C GLU A 40 -5.12 10.77 2.31
N PHE A 41 -4.35 10.58 1.23
CA PHE A 41 -4.88 10.54 -0.13
C PHE A 41 -5.60 9.22 -0.44
N PHE A 42 -5.36 8.18 0.35
CA PHE A 42 -6.06 6.90 0.18
C PHE A 42 -7.42 6.97 0.87
N PHE A 43 -8.46 6.56 0.15
CA PHE A 43 -9.83 6.44 0.65
C PHE A 43 -9.96 5.35 1.70
N ARG A 44 -9.24 4.23 1.55
CA ARG A 44 -9.30 3.09 2.49
C ARG A 44 -8.35 3.29 3.66
N PRO A 45 -8.82 3.29 4.92
CA PRO A 45 -7.96 3.40 6.10
C PRO A 45 -6.83 2.35 6.11
N GLU A 46 -7.11 1.14 5.63
CA GLU A 46 -6.15 0.05 5.54
C GLU A 46 -4.99 0.42 4.60
N HIS A 47 -5.28 1.11 3.50
CA HIS A 47 -4.28 1.58 2.54
C HIS A 47 -3.50 2.78 3.07
N GLN A 48 -4.14 3.67 3.83
CA GLN A 48 -3.43 4.75 4.54
C GLN A 48 -2.37 4.16 5.47
N ILE A 49 -2.75 3.15 6.27
CA ILE A 49 -1.84 2.45 7.18
C ILE A 49 -0.69 1.80 6.43
N LEU A 50 -0.98 1.05 5.36
CA LEU A 50 0.06 0.39 4.56
C LEU A 50 1.05 1.40 3.99
N PHE A 51 0.56 2.47 3.37
CA PHE A 51 1.41 3.51 2.78
C PHE A 51 2.25 4.23 3.85
N GLN A 52 1.68 4.48 5.03
CA GLN A 52 2.43 5.05 6.16
C GLN A 52 3.60 4.15 6.58
N ILE A 53 3.41 2.83 6.61
CA ILE A 53 4.49 1.87 6.90
C ILE A 53 5.53 1.86 5.78
N PHE A 54 5.11 1.95 4.51
CA PHE A 54 6.05 2.01 3.38
C PHE A 54 6.94 3.24 3.46
N LEU A 55 6.36 4.41 3.74
CA LEU A 55 7.11 5.64 3.97
C LEU A 55 8.07 5.50 5.15
N LYS A 56 7.62 4.90 6.26
CA LYS A 56 8.51 4.62 7.42
C LYS A 56 9.72 3.79 6.98
N PHE A 57 9.51 2.74 6.20
CA PHE A 57 10.59 1.88 5.73
C PHE A 57 11.56 2.64 4.84
N PHE A 58 11.03 3.39 3.87
CA PHE A 58 11.82 4.24 2.98
C PHE A 58 12.69 5.23 3.77
N TYR A 59 12.11 6.02 4.68
CA TYR A 59 12.85 7.03 5.45
C TYR A 59 13.87 6.42 6.43
N LYS A 60 13.64 5.18 6.88
CA LYS A 60 14.59 4.45 7.74
C LYS A 60 15.61 3.63 6.98
N ASN A 61 15.61 3.68 5.64
CA ASN A 61 16.42 2.81 4.78
C ASN A 61 16.24 1.32 5.11
N ILE A 62 15.02 0.92 5.48
CA ILE A 62 14.64 -0.47 5.68
C ILE A 62 14.10 -0.99 4.35
N TYR A 63 14.58 -2.17 3.94
CA TYR A 63 14.11 -2.80 2.72
C TYR A 63 12.63 -3.20 2.86
N LEU A 64 11.78 -2.67 1.97
CA LEU A 64 10.38 -3.04 1.89
C LEU A 64 10.23 -4.34 1.11
N ASP A 65 10.05 -5.42 1.86
CA ASP A 65 9.65 -6.73 1.36
C ASP A 65 8.48 -7.29 2.18
N PHE A 66 7.96 -8.42 1.72
CA PHE A 66 6.82 -9.09 2.34
C PHE A 66 7.10 -9.47 3.81
N THR A 67 8.28 -10.01 4.10
CA THR A 67 8.61 -10.49 5.45
C THR A 67 8.71 -9.33 6.44
N ASN A 68 9.46 -8.28 6.09
CA ASN A 68 9.63 -7.10 6.92
C ASN A 68 8.30 -6.37 7.14
N LEU A 69 7.48 -6.26 6.10
CA LEU A 69 6.16 -5.64 6.20
C LEU A 69 5.24 -6.41 7.16
N ILE A 70 5.14 -7.74 7.01
CA ILE A 70 4.33 -8.58 7.88
C ILE A 70 4.82 -8.50 9.34
N PHE A 71 6.14 -8.54 9.55
CA PHE A 71 6.73 -8.39 10.87
C PHE A 71 6.34 -7.06 11.52
N GLU A 72 6.57 -5.94 10.82
CA GLU A 72 6.26 -4.61 11.33
C GLU A 72 4.77 -4.41 11.65
N LEU A 73 3.88 -4.90 10.78
CA LEU A 73 2.44 -4.81 10.99
C LEU A 73 2.00 -5.66 12.19
N ARG A 74 2.61 -6.83 12.39
CA ARG A 74 2.32 -7.70 13.55
C ARG A 74 2.79 -7.06 14.85
N GLU A 75 4.01 -6.54 14.89
CA GLU A 75 4.57 -5.85 16.06
C GLU A 75 3.70 -4.65 16.48
N LYS A 76 3.01 -4.02 15.52
CA LYS A 76 2.11 -2.89 15.76
C LYS A 76 0.65 -3.28 16.00
N ASN A 77 0.30 -4.57 15.99
CA ASN A 77 -1.08 -5.06 16.02
C ASN A 77 -1.96 -4.50 14.89
N LEU A 78 -1.36 -4.17 13.75
CA LEU A 78 -2.02 -3.62 12.56
C LEU A 78 -2.27 -4.67 11.48
N LEU A 79 -1.68 -5.87 11.59
CA LEU A 79 -1.77 -6.89 10.55
C LEU A 79 -3.22 -7.27 10.23
N ASP A 80 -4.04 -7.54 11.25
CA ASP A 80 -5.44 -7.89 11.03
C ASP A 80 -6.27 -6.67 10.59
N VAL A 81 -5.88 -5.46 11.02
CA VAL A 81 -6.53 -4.20 10.64
C VAL A 81 -6.43 -3.96 9.14
N VAL A 82 -5.30 -4.31 8.52
CA VAL A 82 -5.09 -4.15 7.07
C VAL A 82 -5.60 -5.33 6.24
N GLY A 83 -6.35 -6.27 6.82
CA GLY A 83 -6.89 -7.45 6.12
C GLY A 83 -6.00 -8.69 6.16
N GLY A 84 -4.92 -8.66 6.95
CA GLY A 84 -4.06 -9.81 7.22
C GLY A 84 -3.09 -10.16 6.09
N VAL A 85 -2.35 -11.25 6.32
CA VAL A 85 -1.32 -11.75 5.38
C VAL A 85 -1.89 -11.99 3.98
N LYS A 86 -3.11 -12.54 3.91
CA LYS A 86 -3.79 -12.85 2.64
C LYS A 86 -4.04 -11.59 1.80
N TYR A 87 -4.40 -10.49 2.43
CA TYR A 87 -4.68 -9.26 1.70
C TYR A 87 -3.40 -8.63 1.14
N ILE A 88 -2.32 -8.66 1.91
CA ILE A 88 -1.01 -8.15 1.47
C ILE A 88 -0.46 -9.02 0.33
N ASP A 89 -0.64 -10.33 0.41
CA ASP A 89 -0.27 -11.25 -0.67
C ASP A 89 -1.10 -11.00 -1.94
N TYR A 90 -2.40 -10.76 -1.79
CA TYR A 90 -3.25 -10.32 -2.89
C TYR A 90 -2.76 -9.01 -3.53
N LEU A 91 -2.49 -7.98 -2.73
CA LEU A 91 -1.97 -6.69 -3.23
C LEU A 91 -0.65 -6.87 -3.97
N LYS A 92 0.25 -7.71 -3.47
CA LYS A 92 1.56 -7.97 -4.11
C LYS A 92 1.43 -8.67 -5.46
N ASN A 93 0.44 -9.56 -5.59
CA ASN A 93 0.27 -10.40 -6.77
C ASN A 93 -0.88 -9.94 -7.69
N ILE A 94 -1.44 -8.74 -7.48
CA ILE A 94 -2.52 -8.26 -8.34
C ILE A 94 -1.98 -8.08 -9.77
N THR A 95 -2.46 -8.94 -10.68
CA THR A 95 -2.07 -8.89 -12.09
C THR A 95 -2.93 -7.86 -12.79
N THR A 96 -2.48 -6.60 -12.80
CA THR A 96 -3.16 -5.57 -13.59
C THR A 96 -2.69 -5.60 -15.03
N SER A 97 -3.58 -6.04 -15.92
CA SER A 97 -3.53 -5.73 -17.35
C SER A 97 -4.05 -4.30 -17.53
N LEU A 98 -3.22 -3.29 -17.26
CA LEU A 98 -3.50 -1.90 -17.61
C LEU A 98 -2.83 -1.57 -18.94
#